data_AF-A0A8H7MFL8-F1
#
_entry.id   AF-A0A8H7MFL8-F1
#
_cell.length_a   1.000
_cell.length_b   1.000
_cell.length_c   1.000
_cell.angle_alpha   90.00
_cell.angle_beta   90.00
_cell.angle_gamma   90.00
#
_symmetry.space_group_name_H-M   'P 1'
#
loop_
_entity.id
_entity.type
_entity.pdbx_description
1 polymer ?
#
loop_
_entity_poly.entity_id
_entity_poly.type
_entity_poly.pdbx_seq_one_letter_code
_entity_poly.pdbx_strand_id
1 'polypeptide(L)'
;MPTSQWLQHPVSVFALPLIILLCAPHVYKLLPAGLDPSYNEAKLQDIANLMHDIYTTLANSTFIPHNAIQRGPHQINTTTLPCKPNAAVLRLVHMLPYVDASLVQEADWIYGGHFMDYRNPEHLAELCDPLRGQSIGWTDYFSQSDLALTNWGTGGWNNDRSWVMIYDTERDAIRIFDAEEWVGRYQAQREFGDEMNDWWFEDMGEYVWDRLNGAMHILRAIVGNYRSLKWTPWETSNREIGFGVPPNTTRALLQHNGWPSSFNPERFRADFIRANHKPSGKGRAEALHKRIEDLAGYNQTIVIGDISTYDSQKGQIHWTQQRLQHHREALSMTADDAESALHEWRIQRTIWDIEDLQHELDTARLEVSKLCPEGVCVQQGDLILWELSALERTREEAQYTNYTRSCKHHLANAPSSDPEWLEKCTANAISQQSWLDLAYTQSRAEALSHCNTTNRTILPFPSIRTRTTTYIENLRLKIVLAEARINKMQNEFENLLPMDGGPAVEEFNRDIALLANGNRYLEDEMQRLEEEVENVESGEWGDRGKSWLFAYLRSEEEEG
;
A
#
# COMPACT_ATOMS: atom_id res chain seq x y z
N MET A 1 46.23 17.63 74.42
CA MET A 1 44.92 17.30 73.81
C MET A 1 44.80 15.78 73.80
N PRO A 2 43.78 15.19 74.44
CA PRO A 2 43.60 13.75 74.43
C PRO A 2 43.14 13.30 73.04
N THR A 3 43.95 12.48 72.37
CA THR A 3 43.58 11.80 71.12
C THR A 3 42.55 10.72 71.44
N SER A 4 41.36 10.80 70.83
CA SER A 4 40.28 9.85 71.08
C SER A 4 40.67 8.45 70.57
N GLN A 5 40.87 7.53 71.51
CA GLN A 5 41.20 6.11 71.25
C GLN A 5 40.11 5.34 70.46
N TRP A 6 38.94 5.95 70.24
CA TRP A 6 37.84 5.33 69.51
C TRP A 6 38.07 5.19 67.98
N LEU A 7 39.00 5.95 67.41
CA LEU A 7 39.34 5.89 65.98
C LEU A 7 40.30 4.75 65.60
N GLN A 8 40.85 4.02 66.58
CA GLN A 8 41.80 2.92 66.32
C GLN A 8 41.15 1.54 66.40
N HIS A 9 39.84 1.45 66.69
CA HIS A 9 39.16 0.17 66.70
C HIS A 9 38.87 -0.26 65.25
N PRO A 10 39.31 -1.45 64.80
CA PRO A 10 39.15 -1.89 63.41
C PRO A 10 37.68 -1.94 62.98
N VAL A 11 36.76 -2.17 63.92
CA VAL A 11 35.32 -2.11 63.67
C VAL A 11 34.88 -0.70 63.28
N SER A 12 35.38 0.36 63.92
CA SER A 12 35.03 1.75 63.58
C SER A 12 35.58 2.17 62.22
N VAL A 13 36.78 1.69 61.87
CA VAL A 13 37.46 2.04 60.61
C VAL A 13 36.85 1.31 59.42
N PHE A 14 36.36 0.07 59.59
CA PHE A 14 35.81 -0.72 58.49
C PHE A 14 34.28 -0.80 58.48
N ALA A 15 33.62 -0.94 59.63
CA ALA A 15 32.17 -1.08 59.66
C ALA A 15 31.43 0.24 59.41
N LEU A 16 31.98 1.39 59.79
CA LEU A 16 31.29 2.67 59.62
C LEU A 16 31.26 3.13 58.15
N PRO A 17 32.35 3.05 57.36
CA PRO A 17 32.28 3.26 55.93
C PRO A 17 31.44 2.21 55.23
N LEU A 18 31.48 0.94 55.66
CA LEU A 18 30.68 -0.14 55.07
C LEU A 18 29.18 0.03 55.36
N ILE A 19 28.78 0.48 56.56
CA ILE A 19 27.39 0.81 56.90
C ILE A 19 26.95 2.05 56.12
N ILE A 20 27.81 3.06 55.94
CA ILE A 20 27.50 4.18 55.04
C ILE A 20 27.34 3.68 53.60
N LEU A 21 28.20 2.79 53.11
CA LEU A 21 28.09 2.21 51.76
C LEU A 21 26.85 1.33 51.57
N LEU A 22 26.48 0.55 52.58
CA LEU A 22 25.36 -0.42 52.53
C LEU A 22 24.01 0.23 52.87
N CYS A 23 23.97 1.28 53.70
CA CYS A 23 22.74 1.99 54.07
C CYS A 23 22.49 3.26 53.26
N ALA A 24 23.43 3.68 52.39
CA ALA A 24 23.26 4.82 51.49
C ALA A 24 22.99 4.52 50.00
N PRO A 25 22.40 3.39 49.56
CA PRO A 25 21.98 3.25 48.15
C PRO A 25 20.88 4.27 47.78
N HIS A 26 20.27 4.94 48.77
CA HIS A 26 19.32 6.03 48.57
C HIS A 26 19.96 7.42 48.58
N VAL A 27 21.18 7.61 49.10
CA VAL A 27 21.85 8.92 49.07
C VAL A 27 22.44 9.19 47.68
N TYR A 28 22.83 8.15 46.94
CA TYR A 28 23.19 8.29 45.52
C TYR A 28 22.01 8.76 44.65
N LYS A 29 20.75 8.53 45.06
CA LYS A 29 19.56 9.09 44.39
C LYS A 29 19.32 10.57 44.71
N LEU A 30 20.03 11.13 45.69
CA LEU A 30 19.91 12.53 46.13
C LEU A 30 21.11 13.40 45.70
N LEU A 31 22.16 12.81 45.14
CA LEU A 31 23.14 13.59 44.39
C LEU A 31 22.41 14.13 43.15
N PRO A 32 22.34 15.46 42.94
CA PRO A 32 21.81 16.00 41.71
C PRO A 32 22.68 15.43 40.58
N ALA A 33 22.09 14.55 39.77
CA ALA A 33 22.65 14.20 38.47
C ALA A 33 23.05 15.52 37.80
N GLY A 34 24.32 15.62 37.42
CA GLY A 34 24.98 16.88 37.04
C GLY A 34 24.10 17.78 36.18
N LEU A 35 23.96 19.02 36.64
CA LEU A 35 23.25 20.13 36.01
C LEU A 35 23.95 20.70 34.77
N ASP A 36 24.62 19.84 34.01
CA ASP A 36 25.06 20.17 32.65
C ASP A 36 25.06 18.88 31.86
N PRO A 37 24.05 18.62 31.01
CA PRO A 37 24.08 17.42 30.20
C PRO A 37 25.22 17.59 29.19
N SER A 38 26.34 16.90 29.40
CA SER A 38 27.50 17.01 28.51
C SER A 38 27.22 16.27 27.19
N TYR A 39 26.31 16.79 26.39
CA TYR A 39 26.12 16.41 25.01
C TYR A 39 26.63 17.52 24.09
N ASN A 40 27.02 17.14 22.88
CA ASN A 40 27.47 18.10 21.88
C ASN A 40 26.26 18.64 21.10
N GLU A 41 25.77 19.81 21.50
CA GLU A 41 24.65 20.50 20.86
C GLU A 41 24.83 20.66 19.34
N ALA A 42 26.05 20.96 18.88
CA ALA A 42 26.33 21.13 17.46
C ALA A 42 26.12 19.82 16.68
N LYS A 43 26.50 18.67 17.26
CA LYS A 43 26.25 17.35 16.64
C LYS A 43 24.75 17.06 16.55
N LEU A 44 23.99 17.32 17.62
CA LEU A 44 22.54 17.09 17.59
C LEU A 44 21.86 17.99 16.55
N GLN A 45 22.31 19.25 16.45
CA GLN A 45 21.84 20.18 15.43
C GLN A 45 22.19 19.71 14.02
N ASP A 46 23.37 19.15 13.80
CA ASP A 46 23.77 18.59 12.50
C ASP A 46 22.88 17.41 12.09
N ILE A 47 22.53 16.51 13.02
CA ILE A 47 21.57 15.42 12.77
C ILE A 47 20.19 15.98 12.44
N ALA A 48 19.68 16.94 13.21
CA ALA A 48 18.39 17.57 12.95
C ALA A 48 18.35 18.29 11.59
N ASN A 49 19.44 18.97 11.21
CA ASN A 49 19.58 19.61 9.90
C ASN A 49 19.59 18.58 8.76
N LEU A 50 20.27 17.45 8.93
CA LEU A 50 20.31 16.39 7.91
C LEU A 50 18.96 15.68 7.75
N MET A 51 18.24 15.43 8.84
CA MET A 51 16.85 14.96 8.76
C MET A 51 15.96 15.98 8.05
N HIS A 52 16.19 17.29 8.28
CA HIS A 52 15.48 18.34 7.56
C HIS A 52 15.80 18.33 6.06
N ASP A 53 17.06 18.13 5.70
CA ASP A 53 17.50 18.02 4.31
C ASP A 53 16.88 16.82 3.60
N ILE A 54 16.73 15.68 4.29
CA ILE A 54 16.04 14.51 3.76
C ILE A 54 14.57 14.87 3.46
N TYR A 55 13.81 15.34 4.46
CA TYR A 55 12.40 15.67 4.25
C TYR A 55 12.21 16.78 3.23
N THR A 56 13.10 17.77 3.19
CA THR A 56 13.09 18.82 2.16
C THR A 56 13.38 18.24 0.78
N THR A 57 14.25 17.24 0.67
CA THR A 57 14.51 16.54 -0.60
C THR A 57 13.28 15.75 -1.06
N LEU A 58 12.59 15.05 -0.15
CA LEU A 58 11.31 14.39 -0.44
C LEU A 58 10.22 15.38 -0.86
N ALA A 59 10.15 16.54 -0.21
CA ALA A 59 9.18 17.57 -0.54
C ALA A 59 9.48 18.22 -1.89
N ASN A 60 10.75 18.54 -2.15
CA ASN A 60 11.21 19.09 -3.43
C ASN A 60 10.94 18.12 -4.57
N SER A 61 11.04 16.80 -4.36
CA SER A 61 10.72 15.80 -5.38
C SER A 61 9.22 15.56 -5.53
N THR A 62 8.37 16.26 -4.76
CA THR A 62 6.90 16.14 -4.69
C THR A 62 6.33 14.91 -3.98
N PHE A 63 7.18 14.11 -3.33
CA PHE A 63 6.74 12.91 -2.60
C PHE A 63 5.87 13.28 -1.39
N ILE A 64 6.28 14.30 -0.64
CA ILE A 64 5.47 14.90 0.43
C ILE A 64 5.18 16.38 0.14
N PRO A 65 4.12 16.98 0.70
CA PRO A 65 3.92 18.42 0.63
C PRO A 65 4.94 19.21 1.46
N HIS A 66 5.37 20.39 0.99
CA HIS A 66 6.29 21.25 1.75
C HIS A 66 5.71 21.70 3.10
N ASN A 67 4.41 21.95 3.15
CA ASN A 67 3.70 22.34 4.38
C ASN A 67 3.48 21.18 5.35
N ALA A 68 3.81 19.93 4.98
CA ALA A 68 3.83 18.81 5.90
C ALA A 68 5.05 18.82 6.83
N ILE A 69 6.12 19.54 6.48
CA ILE A 69 7.33 19.59 7.31
C ILE A 69 7.14 20.58 8.45
N GLN A 70 7.05 20.06 9.67
CA GLN A 70 6.96 20.83 10.90
C GLN A 70 8.35 20.99 11.50
N ARG A 71 8.91 22.20 11.42
CA ARG A 71 10.27 22.50 11.88
C ARG A 71 10.30 22.76 13.38
N GLY A 72 11.34 22.26 14.06
CA GLY A 72 11.60 22.52 15.47
C GLY A 72 12.10 23.95 15.76
N PRO A 73 12.31 24.27 17.06
CA PRO A 73 12.16 23.38 18.20
C PRO A 73 10.70 23.17 18.62
N HIS A 74 10.40 21.99 19.16
CA HIS A 74 9.06 21.59 19.60
C HIS A 74 8.96 21.52 21.13
N GLN A 75 7.77 21.77 21.68
CA GLN A 75 7.47 21.52 23.09
C GLN A 75 6.84 20.13 23.23
N ILE A 76 7.58 19.19 23.80
CA ILE A 76 7.17 17.78 23.95
C ILE A 76 7.21 17.41 25.42
N ASN A 77 6.13 16.83 25.94
CA ASN A 77 6.06 16.44 27.34
C ASN A 77 6.71 15.07 27.54
N THR A 78 7.99 15.06 27.90
CA THR A 78 8.79 13.84 28.09
C THR A 78 8.80 13.34 29.54
N THR A 79 8.09 14.02 30.45
CA THR A 79 8.13 13.74 31.90
C THR A 79 7.54 12.38 32.28
N THR A 80 6.69 11.80 31.43
CA THR A 80 5.98 10.55 31.67
C THR A 80 6.64 9.33 31.04
N LEU A 81 7.80 9.49 30.39
CA LEU A 81 8.46 8.39 29.68
C LEU A 81 9.03 7.34 30.65
N PRO A 82 8.69 6.04 30.48
CA PRO A 82 9.13 4.98 31.37
C PRO A 82 10.63 4.64 31.23
N CYS A 83 11.19 4.72 30.02
CA CYS A 83 12.56 4.30 29.72
C CYS A 83 13.65 5.28 30.18
N LYS A 84 13.29 6.50 30.61
CA LYS A 84 14.22 7.56 31.06
C LYS A 84 15.40 7.78 30.07
N PRO A 85 15.10 8.21 28.83
CA PRO A 85 16.14 8.48 27.83
C PRO A 85 17.12 9.56 28.33
N ASN A 86 18.35 9.52 27.82
CA ASN A 86 19.38 10.46 28.20
C ASN A 86 19.02 11.89 27.73
N ALA A 87 19.72 12.88 28.28
CA ALA A 87 19.43 14.28 27.98
C ALA A 87 19.69 14.66 26.50
N ALA A 88 20.57 13.94 25.80
CA ALA A 88 20.88 14.16 24.39
C ALA A 88 19.72 13.72 23.48
N VAL A 89 19.15 12.54 23.75
CA VAL A 89 17.96 12.01 23.07
C VAL A 89 16.78 12.96 23.27
N LEU A 90 16.52 13.36 24.53
CA LEU A 90 15.47 14.33 24.84
C LEU A 90 15.68 15.66 24.10
N ARG A 91 16.92 16.17 24.08
CA ARG A 91 17.26 17.39 23.36
C ARG A 91 17.03 17.27 21.86
N LEU A 92 17.44 16.15 21.25
CA LEU A 92 17.29 15.90 19.82
C LEU A 92 15.81 15.75 19.42
N VAL A 93 14.99 15.07 20.22
CA VAL A 93 13.53 14.97 20.03
C VAL A 93 12.88 16.36 19.96
N HIS A 94 13.38 17.35 20.70
CA HIS A 94 12.88 18.71 20.57
C HIS A 94 13.35 19.41 19.28
N MET A 95 14.48 19.05 18.69
CA MET A 95 15.05 19.71 17.50
C MET A 95 14.61 19.12 16.17
N LEU A 96 14.34 17.81 16.13
CA LEU A 96 14.06 17.09 14.89
C LEU A 96 12.88 17.75 14.15
N PRO A 97 12.98 17.90 12.82
CA PRO A 97 11.81 18.20 12.02
C PRO A 97 10.90 16.96 12.01
N TYR A 98 9.59 17.19 11.96
CA TYR A 98 8.60 16.14 11.84
C TYR A 98 7.78 16.30 10.57
N VAL A 99 7.21 15.19 10.08
CA VAL A 99 6.27 15.21 8.95
C VAL A 99 4.88 14.99 9.49
N ASP A 100 3.97 15.89 9.12
CA ASP A 100 2.56 15.74 9.41
C ASP A 100 1.97 14.60 8.57
N ALA A 101 1.86 13.42 9.19
CA ALA A 101 1.33 12.20 8.57
C ALA A 101 -0.08 12.42 7.98
N SER A 102 -0.80 13.43 8.46
CA SER A 102 -2.16 13.74 8.04
C SER A 102 -2.25 14.49 6.71
N LEU A 103 -1.11 15.00 6.20
CA LEU A 103 -1.00 15.75 4.94
C LEU A 103 -0.32 14.96 3.82
N VAL A 104 0.36 13.87 4.18
CA VAL A 104 1.02 13.01 3.21
C VAL A 104 0.04 11.96 2.71
N GLN A 105 0.24 11.52 1.47
CA GLN A 105 -0.56 10.42 0.91
C GLN A 105 -0.12 9.08 1.52
N GLU A 106 1.15 8.98 1.90
CA GLU A 106 1.76 7.80 2.51
C GLU A 106 2.55 8.18 3.75
N ALA A 107 2.39 7.40 4.80
CA ALA A 107 3.13 7.57 6.04
C ALA A 107 4.53 6.95 5.99
N ASP A 108 4.81 6.06 5.02
CA ASP A 108 6.09 5.40 4.82
C ASP A 108 6.98 6.10 3.79
N TRP A 109 8.31 5.94 3.92
CA TRP A 109 9.22 6.59 2.97
C TRP A 109 10.59 5.93 2.77
N ILE A 110 11.12 5.17 3.74
CA ILE A 110 12.43 4.51 3.62
C ILE A 110 12.33 3.03 3.94
N TYR A 111 12.27 2.21 2.89
CA TYR A 111 11.94 0.78 2.89
C TYR A 111 10.86 0.48 3.92
N GLY A 112 9.67 1.06 3.76
CA GLY A 112 8.52 0.79 4.62
C GLY A 112 8.60 1.31 6.06
N GLY A 113 9.63 2.07 6.47
CA GLY A 113 9.65 2.77 7.76
C GLY A 113 8.78 4.03 7.72
N HIS A 114 7.96 4.29 8.76
CA HIS A 114 7.14 5.50 8.78
C HIS A 114 7.90 6.75 9.25
N PHE A 115 7.34 7.91 8.92
CA PHE A 115 7.70 9.18 9.52
C PHE A 115 7.42 9.17 11.03
N MET A 116 8.47 9.24 11.84
CA MET A 116 8.35 9.41 13.28
C MET A 116 7.95 10.85 13.63
N ASP A 117 7.04 11.04 14.58
CA ASP A 117 6.64 12.35 15.12
C ASP A 117 6.39 12.28 16.63
N TYR A 118 7.40 12.61 17.43
CA TYR A 118 7.35 12.52 18.89
C TYR A 118 6.45 13.56 19.58
N ARG A 119 5.79 14.43 18.82
CA ARG A 119 4.71 15.27 19.36
C ARG A 119 3.41 14.48 19.50
N ASN A 120 3.26 13.41 18.71
CA ASN A 120 2.22 12.41 18.90
C ASN A 120 2.56 11.56 20.15
N PRO A 121 1.66 11.48 21.15
CA PRO A 121 1.85 10.63 22.33
C PRO A 121 2.13 9.15 22.03
N GLU A 122 1.60 8.61 20.93
CA GLU A 122 1.81 7.22 20.52
C GLU A 122 3.26 6.99 20.08
N HIS A 123 3.75 7.81 19.15
CA HIS A 123 5.17 7.80 18.73
C HIS A 123 6.11 8.10 19.90
N LEU A 124 5.71 8.99 20.82
CA LEU A 124 6.46 9.25 22.04
C LEU A 124 6.52 8.03 22.97
N ALA A 125 5.47 7.22 23.04
CA ALA A 125 5.52 5.96 23.77
C ALA A 125 6.42 4.93 23.08
N GLU A 126 6.44 4.92 21.74
CA GLU A 126 7.34 4.08 20.92
C GLU A 126 8.82 4.46 21.06
N LEU A 127 9.16 5.66 21.58
CA LEU A 127 10.56 6.02 21.88
C LEU A 127 11.24 4.97 22.78
N CYS A 128 10.48 4.33 23.67
CA CYS A 128 11.00 3.32 24.59
C CYS A 128 10.99 1.90 24.01
N ASP A 129 10.30 1.66 22.90
CA ASP A 129 10.18 0.35 22.24
C ASP A 129 9.83 0.54 20.74
N PRO A 130 10.76 1.03 19.91
CA PRO A 130 10.46 1.37 18.52
C PRO A 130 10.29 0.13 17.62
N LEU A 131 10.67 -1.06 18.12
CA LEU A 131 10.45 -2.35 17.45
C LEU A 131 9.16 -3.06 17.91
N ARG A 132 8.38 -2.47 18.82
CA ARG A 132 7.19 -3.09 19.41
C ARG A 132 7.48 -4.46 20.03
N GLY A 133 8.70 -4.63 20.54
CA GLY A 133 9.29 -5.89 20.99
C GLY A 133 9.00 -6.26 22.44
N GLN A 134 8.15 -5.52 23.17
CA GLN A 134 7.72 -5.84 24.54
C GLN A 134 7.21 -7.28 24.72
N SER A 135 6.71 -7.92 23.66
CA SER A 135 6.27 -9.32 23.67
C SER A 135 7.36 -10.35 23.37
N ILE A 136 8.51 -9.93 22.81
CA ILE A 136 9.53 -10.83 22.23
C ILE A 136 10.88 -10.73 22.99
N GLY A 137 11.01 -9.86 24.00
CA GLY A 137 12.23 -9.76 24.81
C GLY A 137 13.39 -9.00 24.14
N TRP A 138 13.11 -8.14 23.16
CA TRP A 138 14.10 -7.36 22.43
C TRP A 138 14.55 -6.08 23.16
N THR A 139 14.06 -5.86 24.37
CA THR A 139 14.35 -4.66 25.18
C THR A 139 15.83 -4.52 25.53
N ASP A 140 16.62 -5.58 25.41
CA ASP A 140 18.05 -5.59 25.74
C ASP A 140 18.92 -4.89 24.68
N TYR A 141 18.37 -4.55 23.50
CA TYR A 141 19.12 -3.94 22.39
C TYR A 141 19.02 -2.40 22.34
N PHE A 142 18.14 -1.80 23.16
CA PHE A 142 17.97 -0.35 23.26
C PHE A 142 18.59 0.20 24.52
N SER A 143 19.49 1.15 24.33
CA SER A 143 20.13 1.93 25.37
C SER A 143 19.38 3.25 25.60
N GLN A 144 19.68 3.93 26.70
CA GLN A 144 19.13 5.27 26.99
C GLN A 144 19.65 6.34 26.01
N SER A 145 20.67 6.05 25.20
CA SER A 145 21.22 6.95 24.19
C SER A 145 20.62 6.76 22.80
N ASP A 146 19.76 5.76 22.61
CA ASP A 146 19.13 5.46 21.34
C ASP A 146 17.88 6.32 21.09
N LEU A 147 17.74 6.75 19.84
CA LEU A 147 16.57 7.46 19.33
C LEU A 147 16.17 6.86 17.98
N ALA A 148 14.94 6.35 17.87
CA ALA A 148 14.41 5.93 16.58
C ALA A 148 14.13 7.16 15.69
N LEU A 149 14.62 7.13 14.46
CA LEU A 149 14.35 8.13 13.42
C LEU A 149 13.19 7.71 12.51
N THR A 150 12.91 6.41 12.43
CA THR A 150 11.73 5.80 11.81
C THR A 150 11.19 4.73 12.77
N ASN A 151 9.90 4.36 12.65
CA ASN A 151 9.35 3.20 13.34
C ASN A 151 8.98 2.10 12.35
N TRP A 152 8.55 0.98 12.91
CA TRP A 152 7.93 -0.11 12.19
C TRP A 152 6.71 0.37 11.40
N GLY A 153 6.71 0.13 10.08
CA GLY A 153 5.62 0.53 9.21
C GLY A 153 4.71 -0.61 8.78
N THR A 154 4.30 -0.59 7.52
CA THR A 154 3.37 -1.57 6.93
C THR A 154 4.05 -2.90 6.53
N GLY A 155 5.38 -2.92 6.43
CA GLY A 155 6.15 -4.14 6.11
C GLY A 155 6.38 -5.00 7.34
N GLY A 156 6.25 -6.33 7.21
CA GLY A 156 6.57 -7.23 8.33
C GLY A 156 5.93 -8.61 8.28
N TRP A 157 4.98 -8.87 7.37
CA TRP A 157 4.35 -10.19 7.26
C TRP A 157 4.30 -10.77 5.82
N ASN A 158 4.45 -9.93 4.78
CA ASN A 158 4.34 -10.32 3.37
C ASN A 158 5.67 -10.25 2.60
N ASN A 159 6.83 -10.48 3.25
CA ASN A 159 8.16 -10.33 2.65
C ASN A 159 8.56 -8.86 2.34
N ASP A 160 7.76 -7.94 2.86
CA ASP A 160 7.93 -6.50 2.77
C ASP A 160 8.90 -5.99 3.84
N ARG A 161 9.95 -5.30 3.41
CA ARG A 161 11.01 -4.78 4.31
C ARG A 161 10.51 -3.52 5.01
N SER A 162 10.74 -3.42 6.32
CA SER A 162 10.49 -2.21 7.11
C SER A 162 11.77 -1.77 7.83
N TRP A 163 12.39 -0.67 7.39
CA TRP A 163 13.61 -0.16 8.01
C TRP A 163 13.30 0.72 9.22
N VAL A 164 13.74 0.26 10.38
CA VAL A 164 13.80 1.03 11.63
C VAL A 164 15.21 1.57 11.82
N MET A 165 15.37 2.87 11.59
CA MET A 165 16.63 3.58 11.78
C MET A 165 16.76 4.07 13.23
N ILE A 166 17.83 3.71 13.91
CA ILE A 166 18.06 4.02 15.32
C ILE A 166 19.38 4.78 15.45
N TYR A 167 19.30 6.02 15.91
CA TYR A 167 20.46 6.88 16.15
C TYR A 167 20.93 6.78 17.60
N ASP A 168 22.18 6.38 17.81
CA ASP A 168 22.82 6.38 19.12
C ASP A 168 23.56 7.71 19.34
N THR A 169 23.04 8.52 20.26
CA THR A 169 23.56 9.86 20.59
C THR A 169 24.95 9.85 21.24
N GLU A 170 25.34 8.76 21.90
CA GLU A 170 26.65 8.64 22.55
C GLU A 170 27.71 8.20 21.54
N ARG A 171 27.34 7.29 20.64
CA ARG A 171 28.25 6.71 19.64
C ARG A 171 28.28 7.46 18.31
N ASP A 172 27.34 8.36 18.06
CA ASP A 172 27.22 9.14 16.81
C ASP A 172 27.08 8.24 15.57
N ALA A 173 26.19 7.24 15.69
CA ALA A 173 26.00 6.19 14.71
C ALA A 173 24.51 5.88 14.49
N ILE A 174 24.15 5.42 13.28
CA ILE A 174 22.82 4.91 12.97
C ILE A 174 22.91 3.41 12.75
N ARG A 175 22.03 2.67 13.44
CA ARG A 175 21.76 1.25 13.23
C ARG A 175 20.46 1.11 12.45
N ILE A 176 20.36 0.11 11.58
CA ILE A 176 19.15 -0.13 10.78
C ILE A 176 18.72 -1.57 11.03
N PHE A 177 17.47 -1.74 11.45
CA PHE A 177 16.81 -3.03 11.60
C PHE A 177 15.77 -3.17 10.48
N ASP A 178 15.76 -4.26 9.72
CA ASP A 178 14.94 -4.38 8.50
C ASP A 178 13.62 -5.17 8.68
N ALA A 179 13.19 -5.32 9.94
CA ALA A 179 12.09 -6.12 10.45
C ALA A 179 12.47 -7.55 10.86
N GLU A 180 13.45 -8.17 10.21
CA GLU A 180 13.83 -9.55 10.52
C GLU A 180 15.21 -9.61 11.16
N GLU A 181 16.15 -8.83 10.62
CA GLU A 181 17.53 -8.81 11.04
C GLU A 181 18.11 -7.40 11.10
N TRP A 182 19.26 -7.28 11.77
CA TRP A 182 20.07 -6.08 11.67
C TRP A 182 20.68 -6.03 10.27
N VAL A 183 20.55 -4.89 9.60
CA VAL A 183 21.13 -4.69 8.27
C VAL A 183 22.65 -4.82 8.37
N GLY A 184 23.15 -5.96 7.92
CA GLY A 184 24.58 -6.27 7.90
C GLY A 184 25.32 -5.51 6.80
N ARG A 185 26.65 -5.63 6.80
CA ARG A 185 27.53 -4.97 5.82
C ARG A 185 27.12 -5.20 4.38
N TYR A 186 26.89 -6.45 4.00
CA TYR A 186 26.65 -6.80 2.60
C TYR A 186 25.38 -6.15 2.07
N GLN A 187 24.33 -6.14 2.88
CA GLN A 187 23.08 -5.47 2.55
C GLN A 187 23.28 -3.95 2.47
N ALA A 188 23.90 -3.34 3.47
CA ALA A 188 24.15 -1.89 3.42
C ALA A 188 25.05 -1.47 2.23
N GLN A 189 26.08 -2.25 1.90
CA GLN A 189 26.92 -2.01 0.73
C GLN A 189 26.12 -2.11 -0.57
N ARG A 190 25.16 -3.06 -0.66
CA ARG A 190 24.25 -3.15 -1.80
C ARG A 190 23.37 -1.91 -1.92
N GLU A 191 22.74 -1.47 -0.83
CA GLU A 191 21.76 -0.39 -0.85
C GLU A 191 22.41 1.00 -0.99
N PHE A 192 23.48 1.26 -0.24
CA PHE A 192 24.17 2.55 -0.22
C PHE A 192 25.42 2.60 -1.13
N GLY A 193 25.91 1.47 -1.65
CA GLY A 193 26.99 1.42 -2.64
C GLY A 193 28.38 1.66 -2.03
N ASP A 194 29.29 2.16 -2.87
CA ASP A 194 30.70 2.39 -2.47
C ASP A 194 30.86 3.37 -1.30
N GLU A 195 29.84 4.20 -1.06
CA GLU A 195 29.76 5.11 0.10
C GLU A 195 29.82 4.36 1.44
N MET A 196 29.53 3.05 1.45
CA MET A 196 29.61 2.16 2.62
C MET A 196 30.78 1.16 2.56
N ASN A 197 31.68 1.23 1.57
CA ASN A 197 32.79 0.26 1.44
C ASN A 197 33.76 0.25 2.64
N ASP A 198 33.75 1.30 3.46
CA ASP A 198 34.60 1.42 4.67
C ASP A 198 33.80 1.38 5.98
N TRP A 199 32.54 0.98 5.92
CA TRP A 199 31.65 0.95 7.06
C TRP A 199 31.58 -0.44 7.71
N TRP A 200 31.45 -0.46 9.03
CA TRP A 200 31.23 -1.65 9.82
C TRP A 200 29.85 -1.52 10.46
N PHE A 201 28.96 -2.45 10.14
CA PHE A 201 27.67 -2.62 10.79
C PHE A 201 27.89 -3.53 12.00
N GLU A 202 27.08 -3.39 13.05
CA GLU A 202 27.11 -4.30 14.20
C GLU A 202 26.67 -5.70 13.74
N ASP A 203 27.61 -6.47 13.17
CA ASP A 203 27.42 -7.88 12.88
C ASP A 203 27.72 -8.64 14.18
N MET A 204 26.67 -8.92 14.95
CA MET A 204 26.70 -9.84 16.08
C MET A 204 27.67 -9.53 17.25
N GLY A 205 27.66 -8.29 17.76
CA GLY A 205 28.10 -8.03 19.14
C GLY A 205 29.61 -7.91 19.41
N GLU A 206 30.46 -7.78 18.38
CA GLU A 206 31.88 -7.41 18.58
C GLU A 206 32.13 -5.91 18.41
N TYR A 207 32.53 -5.28 19.51
CA TYR A 207 32.75 -3.85 19.69
C TYR A 207 34.06 -3.37 19.04
N VAL A 208 34.01 -2.75 17.86
CA VAL A 208 35.05 -1.80 17.42
C VAL A 208 34.42 -0.65 16.63
N TRP A 209 34.33 0.52 17.27
CA TRP A 209 33.80 1.79 16.75
C TRP A 209 34.97 2.62 16.21
N ASP A 210 34.99 2.99 14.92
CA ASP A 210 36.08 3.86 14.45
C ASP A 210 35.78 4.80 13.27
N ARG A 211 34.55 5.32 13.16
CA ARG A 211 34.35 6.56 12.39
C ARG A 211 33.61 7.62 13.21
N LEU A 212 34.34 8.69 13.52
CA LEU A 212 33.75 9.97 13.89
C LEU A 212 32.78 10.41 12.79
N ASN A 213 31.56 10.82 13.16
CA ASN A 213 30.48 11.29 12.27
C ASN A 213 29.81 10.21 11.41
N GLY A 214 29.68 8.98 11.92
CA GLY A 214 28.95 7.91 11.24
C GLY A 214 27.54 8.36 10.85
N ALA A 215 26.69 8.67 11.82
CA ALA A 215 25.28 9.02 11.57
C ALA A 215 25.11 10.10 10.49
N MET A 216 25.91 11.17 10.54
CA MET A 216 25.86 12.25 9.55
C MET A 216 26.13 11.76 8.12
N HIS A 217 27.03 10.80 7.94
CA HIS A 217 27.36 10.26 6.61
C HIS A 217 26.27 9.32 6.07
N ILE A 218 25.60 8.51 6.90
CA ILE A 218 24.38 7.78 6.47
C ILE A 218 23.30 8.78 6.01
N LEU A 219 22.99 9.79 6.82
CA LEU A 219 21.92 10.72 6.47
C LEU A 219 22.25 11.52 5.20
N ARG A 220 23.53 11.90 4.99
CA ARG A 220 24.00 12.49 3.73
C ARG A 220 23.89 11.54 2.56
N ALA A 221 24.22 10.26 2.73
CA ALA A 221 24.08 9.24 1.69
C ALA A 221 22.61 9.07 1.28
N ILE A 222 21.65 9.10 2.22
CA ILE A 222 20.21 9.08 1.91
C ILE A 222 19.84 10.28 1.01
N VAL A 223 20.24 11.49 1.40
CA VAL A 223 20.02 12.70 0.57
C VAL A 223 20.69 12.56 -0.80
N GLY A 224 21.92 12.08 -0.84
CA GLY A 224 22.70 11.84 -2.05
C GLY A 224 22.03 10.84 -2.99
N ASN A 225 21.48 9.76 -2.46
CA ASN A 225 20.79 8.71 -3.22
C ASN A 225 19.50 9.21 -3.86
N TYR A 226 18.69 10.03 -3.16
CA TYR A 226 17.51 10.64 -3.78
C TYR A 226 17.88 11.73 -4.79
N ARG A 227 18.91 12.55 -4.53
CA ARG A 227 19.36 13.59 -5.47
C ARG A 227 19.97 13.00 -6.75
N SER A 228 20.73 11.92 -6.62
CA SER A 228 21.32 11.19 -7.75
C SER A 228 20.34 10.23 -8.44
N LEU A 229 19.14 10.05 -7.86
CA LEU A 229 18.13 9.07 -8.28
C LEU A 229 18.61 7.62 -8.24
N LYS A 230 19.62 7.30 -7.43
CA LYS A 230 19.90 5.92 -7.07
C LYS A 230 18.66 5.30 -6.42
N TRP A 231 17.99 6.07 -5.57
CA TRP A 231 16.67 5.75 -5.03
C TRP A 231 15.64 6.75 -5.52
N THR A 232 14.39 6.29 -5.64
CA THR A 232 13.25 7.19 -5.71
C THR A 232 12.41 7.03 -4.43
N PRO A 233 11.81 8.11 -3.89
CA PRO A 233 10.97 8.01 -2.70
C PRO A 233 9.83 6.98 -2.82
N TRP A 234 9.31 6.82 -4.04
CA TRP A 234 8.28 5.84 -4.40
C TRP A 234 8.75 4.40 -4.38
N GLU A 235 10.03 4.16 -4.68
CA GLU A 235 10.66 2.84 -4.65
C GLU A 235 11.00 2.42 -3.21
N THR A 236 11.31 3.39 -2.36
CA THR A 236 11.61 3.15 -0.95
C THR A 236 10.35 3.19 -0.06
N SER A 237 9.18 3.50 -0.60
CA SER A 237 7.89 3.30 0.09
C SER A 237 7.40 1.87 -0.16
N ASN A 238 6.85 1.22 0.85
CA ASN A 238 6.47 -0.19 0.86
C ASN A 238 5.02 -0.41 0.41
N ARG A 239 4.63 0.22 -0.69
CA ARG A 239 3.34 -0.08 -1.33
C ARG A 239 3.53 -1.29 -2.23
N GLU A 240 2.86 -2.42 -1.93
CA GLU A 240 2.89 -3.67 -2.71
C GLU A 240 2.65 -3.47 -4.23
N ILE A 241 2.07 -2.33 -4.64
CA ILE A 241 1.73 -1.98 -6.04
C ILE A 241 2.41 -0.67 -6.50
N GLY A 242 3.35 -0.13 -5.72
CA GLY A 242 3.88 1.22 -5.90
C GLY A 242 2.74 2.26 -5.95
N PHE A 243 3.03 3.49 -6.34
CA PHE A 243 1.98 4.47 -6.66
C PHE A 243 1.38 4.22 -8.06
N GLY A 244 1.31 2.94 -8.47
CA GLY A 244 0.94 2.48 -9.81
C GLY A 244 1.93 2.85 -10.92
N VAL A 245 3.08 3.48 -10.58
CA VAL A 245 4.13 3.84 -11.53
C VAL A 245 5.42 3.08 -11.19
N PRO A 246 5.99 2.29 -12.14
CA PRO A 246 7.22 1.55 -11.90
C PRO A 246 8.41 2.46 -11.53
N PRO A 247 9.33 2.03 -10.65
CA PRO A 247 10.48 2.84 -10.21
C PRO A 247 11.33 3.43 -11.35
N ASN A 248 11.58 2.64 -12.40
CA ASN A 248 12.33 3.09 -13.57
C ASN A 248 11.61 4.21 -14.33
N THR A 249 10.29 4.15 -14.40
CA THR A 249 9.46 5.20 -14.98
C THR A 249 9.51 6.45 -14.12
N THR A 250 9.36 6.33 -12.79
CA THR A 250 9.47 7.45 -11.85
C THR A 250 10.82 8.16 -11.96
N ARG A 251 11.92 7.40 -12.04
CA ARG A 251 13.28 7.93 -12.25
C ARG A 251 13.38 8.72 -13.55
N ALA A 252 12.89 8.17 -14.65
CA ALA A 252 12.89 8.83 -15.95
C ALA A 252 12.04 10.13 -15.93
N LEU A 253 10.89 10.11 -15.23
CA LEU A 253 10.04 11.29 -15.06
C LEU A 253 10.71 12.40 -14.25
N LEU A 254 11.38 12.05 -13.15
CA LEU A 254 12.14 13.02 -12.33
C LEU A 254 13.23 13.69 -13.17
N GLN A 255 14.01 12.91 -13.93
CA GLN A 255 15.05 13.43 -14.83
C GLN A 255 14.47 14.31 -15.92
N HIS A 256 13.42 13.86 -16.61
CA HIS A 256 12.74 14.60 -17.68
C HIS A 256 12.19 15.95 -17.18
N ASN A 257 11.77 16.01 -15.92
CA ASN A 257 11.27 17.21 -15.28
C ASN A 257 12.34 18.07 -14.61
N GLY A 258 13.63 17.77 -14.80
CA GLY A 258 14.75 18.63 -14.40
C GLY A 258 15.29 18.38 -12.99
N TRP A 259 14.98 17.24 -12.37
CA TRP A 259 15.55 16.88 -11.07
C TRP A 259 17.07 16.67 -11.14
N PRO A 260 17.86 17.12 -10.14
CA PRO A 260 17.44 17.88 -8.95
C PRO A 260 17.50 19.40 -9.10
N SER A 261 18.16 19.94 -10.12
CA SER A 261 18.56 21.36 -10.17
C SER A 261 17.53 22.33 -10.74
N SER A 262 16.72 21.88 -11.69
CA SER A 262 15.75 22.70 -12.43
C SER A 262 14.38 22.03 -12.45
N PHE A 263 14.02 21.42 -11.32
CA PHE A 263 12.84 20.58 -11.21
C PHE A 263 11.55 21.38 -11.34
N ASN A 264 10.65 20.93 -12.21
CA ASN A 264 9.31 21.49 -12.36
C ASN A 264 8.28 20.59 -11.65
N PRO A 265 7.84 20.95 -10.42
CA PRO A 265 6.95 20.08 -9.64
C PRO A 265 5.56 19.93 -10.26
N GLU A 266 5.01 21.00 -10.85
CA GLU A 266 3.68 20.99 -11.47
C GLU A 266 3.66 20.07 -12.70
N ARG A 267 4.68 20.19 -13.56
CA ARG A 267 4.82 19.33 -14.74
C ARG A 267 5.09 17.88 -14.34
N PHE A 268 5.94 17.65 -13.34
CA PHE A 268 6.20 16.30 -12.84
C PHE A 268 4.93 15.64 -12.32
N ARG A 269 4.11 16.33 -11.52
CA ARG A 269 2.87 15.77 -10.98
C ARG A 269 1.87 15.42 -12.08
N ALA A 270 1.75 16.27 -13.10
CA ALA A 270 0.94 15.96 -14.28
C ALA A 270 1.49 14.74 -15.04
N ASP A 271 2.79 14.70 -15.36
CA ASP A 271 3.42 13.58 -16.05
C ASP A 271 3.33 12.27 -15.23
N PHE A 272 3.42 12.35 -13.91
CA PHE A 272 3.28 11.22 -13.00
C PHE A 272 1.84 10.67 -13.00
N ILE A 273 0.84 11.56 -12.96
CA ILE A 273 -0.57 11.18 -13.14
C ILE A 273 -0.76 10.50 -14.49
N ARG A 274 -0.22 11.05 -15.59
CA ARG A 274 -0.31 10.45 -16.92
C ARG A 274 0.33 9.05 -16.95
N ALA A 275 1.51 8.89 -16.37
CA ALA A 275 2.18 7.59 -16.29
C ALA A 275 1.39 6.56 -15.49
N ASN A 276 0.70 6.97 -14.42
CA ASN A 276 -0.17 6.10 -13.64
C ASN A 276 -1.43 5.67 -14.42
N HIS A 277 -1.86 6.49 -15.39
CA HIS A 277 -3.00 6.19 -16.27
C HIS A 277 -2.56 5.61 -17.61
N LYS A 278 -1.27 5.30 -17.77
CA LYS A 278 -0.77 4.67 -18.98
C LYS A 278 -1.23 3.21 -18.97
N PRO A 279 -1.96 2.76 -20.01
CA PRO A 279 -2.49 1.40 -20.03
C PRO A 279 -1.34 0.39 -20.15
N SER A 280 -1.62 -0.84 -19.73
CA SER A 280 -0.79 -2.04 -19.92
C SER A 280 -0.43 -2.37 -21.38
N GLY A 281 -1.00 -1.65 -22.35
CA GLY A 281 -0.93 -1.96 -23.78
C GLY A 281 -1.96 -2.98 -24.26
N LYS A 282 -2.75 -3.60 -23.36
CA LYS A 282 -3.86 -4.50 -23.72
C LYS A 282 -5.16 -3.73 -24.07
N GLY A 283 -5.28 -2.46 -23.69
CA GLY A 283 -6.45 -1.62 -24.03
C GLY A 283 -7.77 -2.23 -23.56
N ARG A 284 -8.78 -2.27 -24.45
CA ARG A 284 -10.10 -2.90 -24.18
C ARG A 284 -10.03 -4.40 -23.90
N ALA A 285 -8.94 -5.06 -24.26
CA ALA A 285 -8.78 -6.49 -24.04
C ALA A 285 -8.24 -6.84 -22.66
N GLU A 286 -7.90 -5.86 -21.78
CA GLU A 286 -7.35 -6.16 -20.46
C GLU A 286 -8.28 -7.04 -19.62
N ALA A 287 -9.55 -6.66 -19.48
CA ALA A 287 -10.53 -7.42 -18.71
C ALA A 287 -10.69 -8.84 -19.27
N LEU A 288 -10.75 -8.98 -20.60
CA LEU A 288 -10.80 -10.30 -21.25
C LEU A 288 -9.53 -11.13 -21.03
N HIS A 289 -8.34 -10.51 -21.04
CA HIS A 289 -7.09 -11.20 -20.71
C HIS A 289 -7.10 -11.70 -19.26
N LYS A 290 -7.49 -10.85 -18.32
CA LYS A 290 -7.64 -11.23 -16.90
C LYS A 290 -8.66 -12.35 -16.76
N ARG A 291 -9.79 -12.29 -17.47
CA ARG A 291 -10.81 -13.34 -17.47
C ARG A 291 -10.28 -14.66 -18.02
N ILE A 292 -9.48 -14.64 -19.09
CA ILE A 292 -8.79 -15.83 -19.61
C ILE A 292 -7.84 -16.41 -18.56
N GLU A 293 -7.06 -15.57 -17.88
CA GLU A 293 -6.15 -15.97 -16.80
C GLU A 293 -6.91 -16.58 -15.61
N ASP A 294 -8.05 -16.00 -15.21
CA ASP A 294 -8.90 -16.52 -14.14
C ASP A 294 -9.53 -17.88 -14.50
N LEU A 295 -9.98 -18.04 -15.75
CA LEU A 295 -10.64 -19.26 -16.22
C LEU A 295 -9.63 -20.40 -16.44
N ALA A 296 -8.55 -20.13 -17.19
CA ALA A 296 -7.58 -21.13 -17.61
C ALA A 296 -6.40 -21.30 -16.64
N GLY A 297 -6.12 -20.28 -15.82
CA GLY A 297 -4.87 -20.13 -15.09
C GLY A 297 -3.77 -19.51 -15.95
N TYR A 298 -2.65 -19.17 -15.31
CA TYR A 298 -1.45 -18.70 -16.00
C TYR A 298 -0.19 -19.25 -15.34
N ASN A 299 0.89 -19.31 -16.11
CA ASN A 299 2.21 -19.66 -15.61
C ASN A 299 3.01 -18.38 -15.50
N GLN A 300 3.34 -17.97 -14.28
CA GLN A 300 4.25 -16.87 -14.02
C GLN A 300 5.65 -17.42 -13.84
N THR A 301 6.61 -16.84 -14.58
CA THR A 301 8.02 -17.03 -14.25
C THR A 301 8.39 -15.94 -13.26
N ILE A 302 8.54 -16.30 -11.99
CA ILE A 302 8.99 -15.38 -10.96
C ILE A 302 10.52 -15.46 -10.95
N VAL A 303 11.18 -14.34 -11.27
CA VAL A 303 12.64 -14.23 -11.22
C VAL A 303 13.01 -13.50 -9.93
N ILE A 304 13.56 -14.23 -8.96
CA ILE A 304 14.08 -13.68 -7.70
C ILE A 304 15.61 -13.78 -7.77
N GLY A 305 16.26 -12.65 -8.07
CA GLY A 305 17.69 -12.62 -8.35
C GLY A 305 18.03 -13.47 -9.58
N ASP A 306 18.89 -14.47 -9.40
CA ASP A 306 19.30 -15.40 -10.46
C ASP A 306 18.44 -16.68 -10.53
N ILE A 307 17.40 -16.80 -9.70
CA ILE A 307 16.54 -17.99 -9.63
C ILE A 307 15.22 -17.70 -10.34
N SER A 308 14.91 -18.46 -11.39
CA SER A 308 13.58 -18.50 -11.99
C SER A 308 12.75 -19.64 -11.39
N THR A 309 11.67 -19.32 -10.70
CA THR A 309 10.65 -20.28 -10.27
C THR A 309 9.42 -20.15 -11.16
N TYR A 310 8.83 -21.29 -11.52
CA TYR A 310 7.55 -21.33 -12.24
C TYR A 310 6.43 -21.47 -11.23
N ASP A 311 5.66 -20.41 -11.04
CA ASP A 311 4.39 -20.49 -10.33
C ASP A 311 3.27 -20.70 -11.35
N SER A 312 2.46 -21.73 -11.14
CA SER A 312 1.35 -22.08 -12.03
C SER A 312 0.07 -21.84 -11.26
N GLN A 313 -0.46 -20.62 -11.37
CA GLN A 313 -1.75 -20.30 -10.78
C GLN A 313 -2.83 -21.05 -11.56
N LYS A 314 -3.54 -21.95 -10.88
CA LYS A 314 -4.61 -22.75 -11.48
C LYS A 314 -5.88 -21.91 -11.58
N GLY A 315 -6.49 -21.91 -12.77
CA GLY A 315 -7.76 -21.23 -13.03
C GLY A 315 -8.98 -22.03 -12.57
N GLN A 316 -10.15 -21.41 -12.71
CA GLN A 316 -11.45 -21.96 -12.27
C GLN A 316 -11.78 -23.30 -12.93
N ILE A 317 -11.45 -23.49 -14.21
CA ILE A 317 -11.71 -24.75 -14.92
C ILE A 317 -10.95 -25.91 -14.26
N HIS A 318 -9.68 -25.70 -13.89
CA HIS A 318 -8.87 -26.71 -13.22
C HIS A 318 -9.46 -27.13 -11.88
N TRP A 319 -9.84 -26.16 -11.04
CA TRP A 319 -10.46 -26.44 -9.74
C TRP A 319 -11.80 -27.14 -9.88
N THR A 320 -12.58 -26.77 -10.89
CA THR A 320 -13.87 -27.41 -11.18
C THR A 320 -13.69 -28.86 -11.66
N GLN A 321 -12.64 -29.14 -12.45
CA GLN A 321 -12.26 -30.50 -12.82
C GLN A 321 -11.84 -31.35 -11.62
N GLN A 322 -11.11 -30.79 -10.65
CA GLN A 322 -10.79 -31.49 -9.41
C GLN A 322 -12.05 -31.81 -8.59
N ARG A 323 -12.99 -30.85 -8.49
CA ARG A 323 -14.29 -31.05 -7.84
C ARG A 323 -15.09 -32.17 -8.52
N LEU A 324 -15.09 -32.22 -9.85
CA LEU A 324 -15.73 -33.30 -10.61
C LEU A 324 -15.11 -34.66 -10.27
N GLN A 325 -13.78 -34.75 -10.19
CA GLN A 325 -13.09 -35.99 -9.83
C GLN A 325 -13.47 -36.44 -8.42
N HIS A 326 -13.51 -35.52 -7.47
CA HIS A 326 -13.94 -35.82 -6.11
C HIS A 326 -15.38 -36.38 -6.04
N HIS A 327 -16.32 -35.82 -6.81
CA HIS A 327 -17.69 -36.35 -6.86
C HIS A 327 -17.75 -37.75 -7.49
N ARG A 328 -16.93 -38.05 -8.51
CA ARG A 328 -16.84 -39.40 -9.09
C ARG A 328 -16.29 -40.43 -8.11
N GLU A 329 -15.26 -40.05 -7.36
CA GLU A 329 -14.70 -40.90 -6.32
C GLU A 329 -15.72 -41.17 -5.21
N ALA A 330 -16.42 -40.14 -4.75
CA ALA A 330 -17.49 -40.28 -3.76
C ALA A 330 -18.62 -41.21 -4.24
N LEU A 331 -19.06 -41.05 -5.50
CA LEU A 331 -20.04 -41.96 -6.12
C LEU A 331 -19.54 -43.41 -6.14
N SER A 332 -18.26 -43.66 -6.42
CA SER A 332 -17.72 -45.03 -6.46
C SER A 332 -17.61 -45.70 -5.10
N MET A 333 -17.65 -44.91 -4.01
CA MET A 333 -17.51 -45.40 -2.63
C MET A 333 -18.84 -45.52 -1.90
N THR A 334 -19.89 -44.82 -2.35
CA THR A 334 -21.20 -44.91 -1.71
C THR A 334 -21.94 -46.19 -2.13
N ALA A 335 -22.70 -46.74 -1.20
CA ALA A 335 -23.61 -47.87 -1.42
C ALA A 335 -25.07 -47.48 -1.14
N ASP A 336 -25.33 -46.22 -0.78
CA ASP A 336 -26.67 -45.69 -0.55
C ASP A 336 -27.22 -45.14 -1.87
N ASP A 337 -28.40 -45.61 -2.29
CA ASP A 337 -29.01 -45.21 -3.56
C ASP A 337 -29.36 -43.71 -3.56
N ALA A 338 -29.76 -43.16 -2.42
CA ALA A 338 -30.09 -41.74 -2.29
C ALA A 338 -28.84 -40.84 -2.40
N GLU A 339 -27.74 -41.22 -1.76
CA GLU A 339 -26.45 -40.54 -1.89
C GLU A 339 -25.84 -40.70 -3.30
N SER A 340 -26.04 -41.87 -3.92
CA SER A 340 -25.64 -42.12 -5.31
C SER A 340 -26.33 -41.14 -6.27
N ALA A 341 -27.66 -41.02 -6.18
CA ALA A 341 -28.43 -40.07 -6.99
C ALA A 341 -27.99 -38.61 -6.77
N LEU A 342 -27.63 -38.23 -5.53
CA LEU A 342 -27.12 -36.89 -5.23
C LEU A 342 -25.75 -36.65 -5.90
N HIS A 343 -24.85 -37.64 -5.88
CA HIS A 343 -23.56 -37.53 -6.56
C HIS A 343 -23.71 -37.49 -8.08
N GLU A 344 -24.62 -38.27 -8.66
CA GLU A 344 -24.94 -38.20 -10.10
C GLU A 344 -25.41 -36.80 -10.50
N TRP A 345 -26.31 -36.19 -9.73
CA TRP A 345 -26.72 -34.79 -9.95
C TRP A 345 -25.53 -33.82 -9.88
N ARG A 346 -24.71 -33.91 -8.83
CA ARG A 346 -23.54 -33.03 -8.65
C ARG A 346 -22.50 -33.21 -9.75
N ILE A 347 -22.29 -34.44 -10.22
CA ILE A 347 -21.43 -34.73 -11.37
C ILE A 347 -21.98 -34.04 -12.61
N GLN A 348 -23.28 -34.22 -12.92
CA GLN A 348 -23.88 -33.62 -14.11
C GLN A 348 -23.84 -32.09 -14.07
N ARG A 349 -24.19 -31.49 -12.93
CA ARG A 349 -24.07 -30.04 -12.71
C ARG A 349 -22.65 -29.57 -12.95
N THR A 350 -21.65 -30.24 -12.35
CA THR A 350 -20.24 -29.85 -12.48
C THR A 350 -19.72 -30.02 -13.91
N ILE A 351 -20.17 -31.05 -14.65
CA ILE A 351 -19.86 -31.20 -16.08
C ILE A 351 -20.36 -29.98 -16.85
N TRP A 352 -21.63 -29.60 -16.64
CA TRP A 352 -22.18 -28.44 -17.32
C TRP A 352 -21.53 -27.13 -16.89
N ASP A 353 -21.11 -26.97 -15.62
CA ASP A 353 -20.32 -25.80 -15.19
C ASP A 353 -19.00 -25.71 -15.95
N ILE A 354 -18.31 -26.84 -16.18
CA ILE A 354 -17.08 -26.88 -16.98
C ILE A 354 -17.37 -26.50 -18.44
N GLU A 355 -18.49 -26.98 -19.02
CA GLU A 355 -18.92 -26.61 -20.37
C GLU A 355 -19.12 -25.10 -20.49
N ASP A 356 -19.83 -24.48 -19.53
CA ASP A 356 -20.09 -23.04 -19.51
C ASP A 356 -18.79 -22.24 -19.38
N LEU A 357 -17.92 -22.61 -18.43
CA LEU A 357 -16.60 -21.97 -18.24
C LEU A 357 -15.69 -22.12 -19.47
N GLN A 358 -15.75 -23.27 -20.15
CA GLN A 358 -14.99 -23.49 -21.38
C GLN A 358 -15.53 -22.66 -22.54
N HIS A 359 -16.86 -22.58 -22.68
CA HIS A 359 -17.51 -21.72 -23.68
C HIS A 359 -17.16 -20.24 -23.46
N GLU A 360 -17.15 -19.79 -22.21
CA GLU A 360 -16.75 -18.44 -21.84
C GLU A 360 -15.28 -18.18 -22.15
N LEU A 361 -14.38 -19.12 -21.82
CA LEU A 361 -12.95 -19.04 -22.14
C LEU A 361 -12.73 -18.91 -23.65
N ASP A 362 -13.44 -19.71 -24.45
CA ASP A 362 -13.30 -19.70 -25.90
C ASP A 362 -13.89 -18.41 -26.51
N THR A 363 -14.98 -17.90 -25.94
CA THR A 363 -15.56 -16.60 -26.32
C THR A 363 -14.59 -15.46 -26.00
N ALA A 364 -14.03 -15.42 -24.79
CA ALA A 364 -13.06 -14.41 -24.39
C ALA A 364 -11.80 -14.46 -25.26
N ARG A 365 -11.27 -15.65 -25.56
CA ARG A 365 -10.13 -15.83 -26.49
C ARG A 365 -10.44 -15.34 -27.89
N LEU A 366 -11.63 -15.65 -28.40
CA LEU A 366 -12.08 -15.18 -29.71
C LEU A 366 -12.17 -13.65 -29.73
N GLU A 367 -12.72 -13.03 -28.69
CA GLU A 367 -12.79 -11.58 -28.59
C GLU A 367 -11.42 -10.92 -28.46
N VAL A 368 -10.52 -11.46 -27.64
CA VAL A 368 -9.12 -11.01 -27.59
C VAL A 368 -8.47 -11.13 -28.95
N SER A 369 -8.67 -12.21 -29.70
CA SER A 369 -8.10 -12.35 -31.06
C SER A 369 -8.63 -11.30 -32.05
N LYS A 370 -9.88 -10.84 -31.86
CA LYS A 370 -10.49 -9.76 -32.66
C LYS A 370 -9.95 -8.38 -32.26
N LEU A 371 -9.76 -8.16 -30.96
CA LEU A 371 -9.29 -6.88 -30.41
C LEU A 371 -7.77 -6.72 -30.53
N CYS A 372 -7.03 -7.82 -30.54
CA CYS A 372 -5.58 -7.88 -30.55
C CYS A 372 -5.09 -8.74 -31.71
N PRO A 373 -5.30 -8.31 -32.97
CA PRO A 373 -4.77 -9.03 -34.12
C PRO A 373 -3.24 -9.16 -33.98
N GLU A 374 -2.72 -10.36 -34.26
CA GLU A 374 -1.29 -10.68 -34.12
C GLU A 374 -0.74 -10.54 -32.68
N GLY A 375 -1.63 -10.53 -31.67
CA GLY A 375 -1.25 -10.36 -30.27
C GLY A 375 -0.94 -8.92 -29.87
N VAL A 376 -1.14 -7.94 -30.75
CA VAL A 376 -0.94 -6.52 -30.47
C VAL A 376 -2.29 -5.84 -30.30
N CYS A 377 -2.69 -5.60 -29.05
CA CYS A 377 -3.97 -4.95 -28.73
C CYS A 377 -3.94 -3.44 -29.01
N VAL A 378 -2.84 -2.78 -28.65
CA VAL A 378 -2.66 -1.34 -28.82
C VAL A 378 -1.30 -1.07 -29.44
N GLN A 379 -1.28 -0.37 -30.56
CA GLN A 379 -0.04 0.07 -31.17
C GLN A 379 0.65 1.11 -30.28
N GLN A 380 1.98 1.10 -30.21
CA GLN A 380 2.74 1.99 -29.33
C GLN A 380 2.38 3.48 -29.52
N GLY A 381 2.15 3.90 -30.77
CA GLY A 381 1.72 5.27 -31.08
C GLY A 381 0.29 5.60 -30.65
N ASP A 382 -0.58 4.59 -30.56
CA ASP A 382 -1.99 4.75 -30.16
C ASP A 382 -2.18 4.76 -28.64
N LEU A 383 -1.15 4.44 -27.84
CA LEU A 383 -1.23 4.44 -26.36
C LEU A 383 -1.72 5.78 -25.78
N ILE A 384 -1.43 6.90 -26.44
CA ILE A 384 -1.87 8.22 -26.01
C ILE A 384 -3.40 8.37 -26.01
N LEU A 385 -4.11 7.68 -26.91
CA LEU A 385 -5.57 7.71 -26.97
C LEU A 385 -6.19 7.00 -25.77
N TRP A 386 -5.52 5.94 -25.30
CA TRP A 386 -5.96 5.17 -24.13
C TRP A 386 -5.61 5.86 -22.82
N GLU A 387 -4.43 6.49 -22.75
CA GLU A 387 -4.07 7.37 -21.63
C GLU A 387 -5.13 8.48 -21.49
N LEU A 388 -5.54 9.12 -22.60
CA LEU A 388 -6.62 10.11 -22.57
C LEU A 388 -7.93 9.52 -22.05
N SER A 389 -8.35 8.35 -22.55
CA SER A 389 -9.59 7.71 -22.11
C SER A 389 -9.59 7.34 -20.62
N ALA A 390 -8.44 6.89 -20.09
CA ALA A 390 -8.28 6.61 -18.66
C ALA A 390 -8.34 7.90 -17.83
N LEU A 391 -7.70 8.98 -18.30
CA LEU A 391 -7.78 10.29 -17.64
C LEU A 391 -9.18 10.91 -17.70
N GLU A 392 -9.94 10.70 -18.77
CA GLU A 392 -11.34 11.13 -18.86
C GLU A 392 -12.21 10.48 -17.79
N ARG A 393 -12.03 9.17 -17.57
CA ARG A 393 -12.70 8.42 -16.51
C ARG A 393 -12.34 8.98 -15.13
N THR A 394 -11.05 9.12 -14.81
CA THR A 394 -10.61 9.64 -13.50
C THR A 394 -11.04 11.10 -13.29
N ARG A 395 -11.09 11.89 -14.36
CA ARG A 395 -11.55 13.28 -14.29
C ARG A 395 -13.06 13.38 -14.06
N GLU A 396 -13.85 12.54 -14.71
CA GLU A 396 -15.30 12.45 -14.45
C GLU A 396 -15.57 12.05 -12.99
N GLU A 397 -14.81 11.09 -12.45
CA GLU A 397 -14.88 10.71 -11.03
C GLU A 397 -14.56 11.89 -10.10
N ALA A 398 -13.47 12.61 -10.38
CA ALA A 398 -13.05 13.77 -9.61
C ALA A 398 -14.11 14.87 -9.62
N GLN A 399 -14.85 15.04 -10.73
CA GLN A 399 -15.94 16.02 -10.83
C GLN A 399 -17.12 15.70 -9.92
N TYR A 400 -17.43 14.42 -9.70
CA TYR A 400 -18.53 14.01 -8.82
C TYR A 400 -18.10 13.83 -7.36
N THR A 401 -16.79 13.82 -7.10
CA THR A 401 -16.25 13.67 -5.76
C THR A 401 -16.30 15.00 -5.00
N ASN A 402 -17.14 15.08 -3.96
CA ASN A 402 -17.10 16.20 -3.03
C ASN A 402 -15.95 16.01 -2.03
N TYR A 403 -14.76 16.49 -2.39
CA TYR A 403 -13.56 16.36 -1.57
C TYR A 403 -13.73 16.89 -0.14
N THR A 404 -14.41 18.02 0.04
CA THR A 404 -14.70 18.57 1.38
C THR A 404 -15.50 17.59 2.23
N ARG A 405 -16.51 16.93 1.63
CA ARG A 405 -17.29 15.90 2.33
C ARG A 405 -16.46 14.65 2.61
N SER A 406 -15.63 14.22 1.67
CA SER A 406 -14.70 13.08 1.86
C SER A 406 -13.74 13.35 3.02
N CYS A 407 -13.09 14.52 3.03
CA CYS A 407 -12.24 14.96 4.14
C CYS A 407 -13.02 15.00 5.46
N LYS A 408 -14.23 15.59 5.51
CA LYS A 408 -15.07 15.60 6.73
C LYS A 408 -15.39 14.19 7.23
N HIS A 409 -15.69 13.26 6.33
CA HIS A 409 -15.97 11.87 6.69
C HIS A 409 -14.72 11.19 7.26
N HIS A 410 -13.56 11.38 6.63
CA HIS A 410 -12.29 10.87 7.15
C HIS A 410 -11.99 11.43 8.54
N LEU A 411 -12.14 12.74 8.76
CA LEU A 411 -11.95 13.36 10.08
C LEU A 411 -12.92 12.81 11.14
N ALA A 412 -14.14 12.42 10.75
CA ALA A 412 -15.11 11.83 11.67
C ALA A 412 -14.73 10.39 12.08
N ASN A 413 -14.13 9.63 11.17
CA ASN A 413 -13.72 8.24 11.42
C ASN A 413 -12.32 8.14 12.07
N ALA A 414 -11.43 9.07 11.73
CA ALA A 414 -10.07 9.20 12.25
C ALA A 414 -9.84 10.65 12.69
N PRO A 415 -10.28 11.03 13.91
CA PRO A 415 -10.11 12.39 14.42
C PRO A 415 -8.66 12.81 14.44
N SER A 416 -8.36 13.97 13.85
CA SER A 416 -7.05 14.60 13.90
C SER A 416 -6.97 15.58 15.07
N SER A 417 -5.82 15.63 15.74
CA SER A 417 -5.52 16.68 16.72
C SER A 417 -5.17 18.02 16.08
N ASP A 418 -4.98 18.07 14.76
CA ASP A 418 -4.72 19.30 14.02
C ASP A 418 -6.04 20.04 13.72
N PRO A 419 -6.28 21.23 14.31
CA PRO A 419 -7.51 22.00 14.06
C PRO A 419 -7.63 22.48 12.61
N GLU A 420 -6.54 22.55 11.85
CA GLU A 420 -6.51 22.98 10.45
C GLU A 420 -6.60 21.79 9.47
N TRP A 421 -6.69 20.56 9.98
CA TRP A 421 -6.61 19.34 9.16
C TRP A 421 -7.58 19.34 7.98
N LEU A 422 -8.84 19.74 8.23
CA LEU A 422 -9.88 19.75 7.20
C LEU A 422 -9.57 20.75 6.07
N GLU A 423 -9.04 21.92 6.41
CA GLU A 423 -8.63 22.93 5.43
C GLU A 423 -7.48 22.41 4.58
N LYS A 424 -6.45 21.82 5.21
CA LYS A 424 -5.29 21.28 4.51
C LYS A 424 -5.64 20.08 3.62
N CYS A 425 -6.51 19.17 4.08
CA CYS A 425 -7.03 18.05 3.28
C CYS A 425 -7.77 18.57 2.03
N THR A 426 -8.65 19.57 2.22
CA THR A 426 -9.42 20.16 1.12
C THR A 426 -8.51 20.88 0.12
N ALA A 427 -7.52 21.64 0.60
CA ALA A 427 -6.54 22.32 -0.25
C ALA A 427 -5.70 21.32 -1.07
N ASN A 428 -5.22 20.24 -0.45
CA ASN A 428 -4.47 19.19 -1.14
C ASN A 428 -5.31 18.52 -2.23
N ALA A 429 -6.59 18.24 -1.96
CA ALA A 429 -7.49 17.66 -2.95
C ALA A 429 -7.74 18.61 -4.15
N ILE A 430 -7.86 19.91 -3.91
CA ILE A 430 -7.96 20.92 -4.98
C ILE A 430 -6.68 20.94 -5.83
N SER A 431 -5.50 20.87 -5.20
CA SER A 431 -4.23 20.78 -5.92
C SER A 431 -4.15 19.52 -6.78
N GLN A 432 -4.53 18.36 -6.24
CA GLN A 432 -4.60 17.09 -6.99
C GLN A 432 -5.51 17.19 -8.22
N GLN A 433 -6.69 17.80 -8.07
CA GLN A 433 -7.62 18.03 -9.18
C GLN A 433 -7.00 18.93 -10.25
N SER A 434 -6.28 19.98 -9.85
CA SER A 434 -5.60 20.88 -10.80
C SER A 434 -4.50 20.17 -11.61
N TRP A 435 -3.75 19.25 -10.98
CA TRP A 435 -2.75 18.43 -11.67
C TRP A 435 -3.38 17.42 -12.61
N LEU A 436 -4.53 16.85 -12.23
CA LEU A 436 -5.32 15.97 -13.10
C LEU A 436 -5.86 16.72 -14.32
N ASP A 437 -6.36 17.94 -14.15
CA ASP A 437 -6.80 18.79 -15.27
C ASP A 437 -5.64 19.14 -16.21
N LEU A 438 -4.45 19.40 -15.66
CA LEU A 438 -3.24 19.63 -16.46
C LEU A 438 -2.82 18.39 -17.24
N ALA A 439 -2.77 17.22 -16.58
CA ALA A 439 -2.49 15.92 -17.20
C ALA A 439 -3.46 15.63 -18.35
N TYR A 440 -4.78 15.78 -18.09
CA TYR A 440 -5.82 15.61 -19.11
C TYR A 440 -5.61 16.56 -20.30
N THR A 441 -5.35 17.83 -20.05
CA THR A 441 -5.16 18.84 -21.10
C THR A 441 -3.96 18.50 -21.99
N GLN A 442 -2.85 18.05 -21.39
CA GLN A 442 -1.66 17.61 -22.11
C GLN A 442 -1.93 16.35 -22.95
N SER A 443 -2.49 15.29 -22.34
CA SER A 443 -2.81 14.05 -23.06
C SER A 443 -3.82 14.30 -24.19
N ARG A 444 -4.79 15.18 -23.99
CA ARG A 444 -5.76 15.56 -25.03
C ARG A 444 -5.09 16.28 -26.20
N ALA A 445 -4.18 17.22 -25.93
CA ALA A 445 -3.45 17.92 -26.98
C ALA A 445 -2.59 16.95 -27.81
N GLU A 446 -1.90 16.02 -27.14
CA GLU A 446 -1.10 14.98 -27.80
C GLU A 446 -1.96 13.99 -28.59
N ALA A 447 -3.08 13.54 -28.03
CA ALA A 447 -4.06 12.69 -28.70
C ALA A 447 -4.64 13.34 -29.97
N LEU A 448 -4.98 14.63 -29.91
CA LEU A 448 -5.45 15.40 -31.07
C LEU A 448 -4.36 15.52 -32.14
N SER A 449 -3.12 15.77 -31.74
CA SER A 449 -1.96 15.79 -32.66
C SER A 449 -1.76 14.43 -33.34
N HIS A 450 -1.83 13.34 -32.57
CA HIS A 450 -1.76 11.97 -33.06
C HIS A 450 -2.89 11.64 -34.04
N CYS A 451 -4.13 12.01 -33.71
CA CYS A 451 -5.29 11.87 -34.61
C CYS A 451 -5.11 12.65 -35.92
N ASN A 452 -4.61 13.89 -35.87
CA ASN A 452 -4.34 14.70 -37.05
C ASN A 452 -3.27 14.08 -37.95
N THR A 453 -2.22 13.49 -37.38
CA THR A 453 -1.14 12.83 -38.16
C THR A 453 -1.57 11.49 -38.75
N THR A 454 -2.45 10.76 -38.07
CA THR A 454 -2.95 9.44 -38.51
C THR A 454 -4.25 9.49 -39.31
N ASN A 455 -4.83 10.68 -39.50
CA ASN A 455 -6.14 10.90 -40.11
C ASN A 455 -7.26 10.09 -39.41
N ARG A 456 -7.21 10.05 -38.07
CA ARG A 456 -8.18 9.40 -37.19
C ARG A 456 -8.92 10.45 -36.36
N THR A 457 -10.00 10.07 -35.71
CA THR A 457 -10.75 10.93 -34.79
C THR A 457 -10.82 10.31 -33.40
N ILE A 458 -10.81 11.16 -32.36
CA ILE A 458 -11.02 10.73 -30.99
C ILE A 458 -12.50 10.36 -30.83
N LEU A 459 -12.78 9.17 -30.32
CA LEU A 459 -14.13 8.75 -29.99
C LEU A 459 -14.61 9.51 -28.74
N PRO A 460 -15.88 9.97 -28.70
CA PRO A 460 -16.40 10.61 -27.51
C PRO A 460 -16.41 9.62 -26.33
N PHE A 461 -16.01 10.11 -25.16
CA PHE A 461 -16.15 9.35 -23.93
C PHE A 461 -17.63 9.04 -23.67
N PRO A 462 -18.01 7.78 -23.39
CA PRO A 462 -19.42 7.41 -23.24
C PRO A 462 -20.00 8.06 -21.99
N SER A 463 -21.19 8.65 -22.10
CA SER A 463 -21.91 9.22 -20.97
C SER A 463 -22.31 8.14 -19.96
N ILE A 464 -22.58 8.54 -18.70
CA ILE A 464 -23.14 7.65 -17.67
C ILE A 464 -24.34 6.86 -18.23
N ARG A 465 -25.31 7.52 -18.89
CA ARG A 465 -26.44 6.82 -19.52
C ARG A 465 -25.99 5.72 -20.48
N THR A 466 -25.06 6.02 -21.38
CA THR A 466 -24.60 5.06 -22.39
C THR A 466 -23.96 3.84 -21.73
N ARG A 467 -23.16 4.08 -20.68
CA ARG A 467 -22.52 3.03 -19.87
C ARG A 467 -23.56 2.20 -19.12
N THR A 468 -24.54 2.83 -18.46
CA THR A 468 -25.63 2.11 -17.78
C THR A 468 -26.46 1.28 -18.74
N THR A 469 -26.85 1.82 -19.90
CA THR A 469 -27.58 1.04 -20.92
C THR A 469 -26.78 -0.16 -21.39
N THR A 470 -25.48 0.00 -21.63
CA THR A 470 -24.60 -1.11 -22.02
C THR A 470 -24.55 -2.18 -20.92
N TYR A 471 -24.46 -1.77 -19.65
CA TYR A 471 -24.44 -2.69 -18.53
C TYR A 471 -25.79 -3.43 -18.35
N ILE A 472 -26.92 -2.73 -18.51
CA ILE A 472 -28.26 -3.34 -18.51
C ILE A 472 -28.39 -4.41 -19.61
N GLU A 473 -27.88 -4.17 -20.82
CA GLU A 473 -27.87 -5.19 -21.88
C GLU A 473 -27.04 -6.42 -21.51
N ASN A 474 -25.91 -6.24 -20.81
CA ASN A 474 -25.13 -7.36 -20.27
C ASN A 474 -25.92 -8.13 -19.20
N LEU A 475 -26.67 -7.44 -18.32
CA LEU A 475 -27.54 -8.11 -17.34
C LEU A 475 -28.66 -8.91 -18.01
N ARG A 476 -29.28 -8.37 -19.07
CA ARG A 476 -30.28 -9.08 -19.88
C ARG A 476 -29.71 -10.37 -20.47
N LEU A 477 -28.48 -10.33 -20.99
CA LEU A 477 -27.81 -11.52 -21.50
C LEU A 477 -27.59 -12.58 -20.40
N LYS A 478 -27.18 -12.17 -19.19
CA LYS A 478 -27.01 -13.07 -18.05
C LYS A 478 -28.33 -13.78 -17.68
N ILE A 479 -29.45 -13.06 -17.69
CA ILE A 479 -30.79 -13.64 -17.45
C ILE A 479 -31.11 -14.71 -18.49
N VAL A 480 -30.93 -14.41 -19.79
CA VAL A 480 -31.19 -15.36 -20.89
C VAL A 480 -30.36 -16.64 -20.74
N LEU A 481 -29.09 -16.52 -20.37
CA LEU A 481 -28.21 -17.67 -20.14
C LEU A 481 -28.67 -18.52 -18.95
N ALA A 482 -29.09 -17.88 -17.85
CA ALA A 482 -29.62 -18.58 -16.68
C ALA A 482 -30.95 -19.29 -16.98
N GLU A 483 -31.85 -18.68 -17.75
CA GLU A 483 -33.09 -19.34 -18.22
C GLU A 483 -32.79 -20.54 -19.12
N ALA A 484 -31.83 -20.40 -20.05
CA ALA A 484 -31.38 -21.52 -20.86
C ALA A 484 -30.84 -22.66 -20.00
N ARG A 485 -30.11 -22.35 -18.92
CA ARG A 485 -29.62 -23.34 -17.95
C ARG A 485 -30.74 -24.02 -17.17
N ILE A 486 -31.72 -23.28 -16.66
CA ILE A 486 -32.90 -23.87 -15.99
C ILE A 486 -33.63 -24.83 -16.94
N ASN A 487 -33.87 -24.40 -18.18
CA ASN A 487 -34.51 -25.24 -19.19
C ASN A 487 -33.69 -26.50 -19.50
N LYS A 488 -32.36 -26.41 -19.56
CA LYS A 488 -31.47 -27.56 -19.73
C LYS A 488 -31.60 -28.54 -18.56
N MET A 489 -31.59 -28.03 -17.32
CA MET A 489 -31.74 -28.84 -16.10
C MET A 489 -33.06 -29.62 -16.09
N GLN A 490 -34.17 -28.94 -16.40
CA GLN A 490 -35.51 -29.55 -16.43
C GLN A 490 -35.65 -30.59 -17.55
N ASN A 491 -35.22 -30.24 -18.76
CA ASN A 491 -35.41 -31.13 -19.91
C ASN A 491 -34.47 -32.34 -19.92
N GLU A 492 -33.22 -32.19 -19.46
CA GLU A 492 -32.20 -33.23 -19.57
C GLU A 492 -32.05 -34.11 -18.32
N PHE A 493 -32.36 -33.60 -17.11
CA PHE A 493 -32.05 -34.31 -15.87
C PHE A 493 -33.23 -34.54 -14.92
N GLU A 494 -34.30 -33.74 -14.97
CA GLU A 494 -35.42 -33.87 -14.03
C GLU A 494 -36.04 -35.28 -14.04
N ASN A 495 -36.19 -35.88 -15.22
CA ASN A 495 -36.74 -37.23 -15.39
C ASN A 495 -35.80 -38.36 -14.92
N LEU A 496 -34.53 -38.05 -14.62
CA LEU A 496 -33.55 -38.99 -14.08
C LEU A 496 -33.53 -39.00 -12.55
N LEU A 497 -34.20 -38.05 -11.91
CA LEU A 497 -34.26 -37.97 -10.44
C LEU A 497 -35.22 -39.03 -9.87
N PRO A 498 -34.90 -39.61 -8.70
CA PRO A 498 -35.77 -40.58 -8.04
C PRO A 498 -37.07 -39.91 -7.57
N MET A 499 -38.21 -40.61 -7.76
CA MET A 499 -39.55 -40.09 -7.46
C MET A 499 -39.79 -39.79 -5.97
N ASP A 500 -39.08 -40.49 -5.08
CA ASP A 500 -39.17 -40.37 -3.63
C ASP A 500 -38.26 -39.28 -3.07
N GLY A 501 -38.19 -38.12 -3.74
CA GLY A 501 -37.89 -36.81 -3.14
C GLY A 501 -36.62 -36.70 -2.28
N GLY A 502 -35.63 -37.58 -2.48
CA GLY A 502 -34.43 -37.63 -1.66
C GLY A 502 -33.54 -36.39 -1.77
N PRO A 503 -32.34 -36.40 -1.15
CA PRO A 503 -31.41 -35.26 -1.15
C PRO A 503 -31.06 -34.69 -2.53
N ALA A 504 -31.07 -35.52 -3.57
CA ALA A 504 -30.83 -35.10 -4.95
C ALA A 504 -31.93 -34.16 -5.49
N VAL A 505 -33.20 -34.47 -5.23
CA VAL A 505 -34.35 -33.65 -5.66
C VAL A 505 -34.35 -32.32 -4.92
N GLU A 506 -34.02 -32.33 -3.63
CA GLU A 506 -33.90 -31.11 -2.83
C GLU A 506 -32.79 -30.19 -3.36
N GLU A 507 -31.60 -30.74 -3.64
CA GLU A 507 -30.47 -29.96 -4.18
C GLU A 507 -30.77 -29.46 -5.61
N PHE A 508 -31.37 -30.28 -6.47
CA PHE A 508 -31.78 -29.87 -7.82
C PHE A 508 -32.78 -28.70 -7.80
N ASN A 509 -33.84 -28.81 -6.99
CA ASN A 509 -34.84 -27.75 -6.85
C ASN A 509 -34.25 -26.48 -6.24
N ARG A 510 -33.34 -26.63 -5.28
CA ARG A 510 -32.59 -25.50 -4.72
C ARG A 510 -31.77 -24.79 -5.79
N ASP A 511 -31.07 -25.53 -6.66
CA ASP A 511 -30.24 -24.94 -7.72
C ASP A 511 -31.10 -24.20 -8.76
N ILE A 512 -32.25 -24.76 -9.17
CA ILE A 512 -33.22 -24.05 -10.02
C ILE A 512 -33.72 -22.77 -9.34
N ALA A 513 -34.09 -22.87 -8.06
CA ALA A 513 -34.58 -21.72 -7.30
C ALA A 513 -33.51 -20.64 -7.17
N LEU A 514 -32.23 -21.00 -6.99
CA LEU A 514 -31.11 -20.06 -6.94
C LEU A 514 -30.96 -19.31 -8.26
N LEU A 515 -31.00 -19.99 -9.42
CA LEU A 515 -30.95 -19.34 -10.73
C LEU A 515 -32.15 -18.42 -10.95
N ALA A 516 -33.37 -18.88 -10.65
CA ALA A 516 -34.59 -18.09 -10.82
C ALA A 516 -34.68 -16.89 -9.86
N ASN A 517 -34.15 -17.02 -8.64
CA ASN A 517 -34.00 -15.89 -7.71
C ASN A 517 -32.92 -14.91 -8.19
N GLY A 518 -31.83 -15.42 -8.76
CA GLY A 518 -30.78 -14.62 -9.39
C GLY A 518 -31.33 -13.76 -10.52
N ASN A 519 -32.15 -14.31 -11.41
CA ASN A 519 -32.80 -13.55 -12.49
C ASN A 519 -33.65 -12.40 -11.96
N ARG A 520 -34.49 -12.66 -10.94
CA ARG A 520 -35.30 -11.62 -10.30
C ARG A 520 -34.45 -10.50 -9.69
N TYR A 521 -33.34 -10.86 -9.05
CA TYR A 521 -32.39 -9.88 -8.53
C TYR A 521 -31.79 -9.02 -9.65
N LEU A 522 -31.43 -9.62 -10.78
CA LEU A 522 -30.89 -8.89 -11.93
C LEU A 522 -31.96 -7.98 -12.59
N GLU A 523 -33.21 -8.42 -12.66
CA GLU A 523 -34.34 -7.59 -13.14
C GLU A 523 -34.58 -6.38 -12.24
N ASP A 524 -34.62 -6.59 -10.92
CA ASP A 524 -34.75 -5.52 -9.93
C ASP A 524 -33.59 -4.52 -10.03
N GLU A 525 -32.35 -5.01 -10.22
CA GLU A 525 -31.18 -4.16 -10.39
C GLU A 525 -31.22 -3.37 -11.71
N MET A 526 -31.67 -3.99 -12.81
CA MET A 526 -31.88 -3.27 -14.08
C MET A 526 -32.91 -2.15 -13.91
N GLN A 527 -34.05 -2.43 -13.28
CA GLN A 527 -35.08 -1.42 -13.04
C GLN A 527 -34.55 -0.28 -12.17
N ARG A 528 -33.80 -0.61 -11.12
CA ARG A 528 -33.13 0.37 -10.27
C ARG A 528 -32.17 1.23 -11.09
N LEU A 529 -31.33 0.64 -11.93
CA LEU A 529 -30.38 1.39 -12.77
C LEU A 529 -31.07 2.32 -13.78
N GLU A 530 -32.21 1.89 -14.34
CA GLU A 530 -33.05 2.73 -15.21
C GLU A 530 -33.58 3.94 -14.44
N GLU A 531 -34.15 3.74 -13.24
CA GLU A 531 -34.64 4.81 -12.36
C GLU A 531 -33.52 5.77 -11.95
N GLU A 532 -32.35 5.25 -11.57
CA GLU A 532 -31.19 6.04 -11.13
C GLU A 532 -30.65 6.94 -12.26
N VAL A 533 -30.62 6.43 -13.50
CA VAL A 533 -30.22 7.24 -14.66
C VAL A 533 -31.24 8.35 -14.93
N GLU A 534 -32.54 8.05 -14.86
CA GLU A 534 -33.60 9.04 -15.03
C GLU A 534 -33.51 10.14 -13.96
N ASN A 535 -33.28 9.75 -12.70
CA ASN A 535 -33.10 10.65 -11.57
C ASN A 535 -31.86 11.54 -11.69
N VAL A 536 -30.77 11.01 -12.25
CA VAL A 536 -29.53 11.76 -12.51
C VAL A 536 -29.76 12.82 -13.59
N GLU A 537 -30.54 12.50 -14.63
CA GLU A 537 -30.81 13.40 -15.74
C GLU A 537 -31.89 14.45 -15.45
N SER A 538 -32.90 14.09 -14.66
CA SER A 538 -33.90 15.03 -14.14
C SER A 538 -33.30 16.04 -13.15
N GLY A 539 -32.11 15.72 -12.62
CA GLY A 539 -31.38 16.54 -11.65
C GLY A 539 -31.83 16.32 -10.21
N GLU A 540 -32.69 15.34 -9.94
CA GLU A 540 -33.23 15.06 -8.61
C GLU A 540 -32.17 14.63 -7.60
N TRP A 541 -31.17 13.85 -8.03
CA TRP A 541 -30.15 13.30 -7.12
C TRP A 541 -28.87 14.16 -6.95
N GLY A 542 -28.77 15.28 -7.69
CA GLY A 542 -27.58 16.13 -7.70
C GLY A 542 -26.28 15.35 -7.95
N ASP A 543 -25.16 15.83 -7.39
CA ASP A 543 -23.84 15.20 -7.60
C ASP A 543 -23.69 13.86 -6.86
N ARG A 544 -24.50 13.61 -5.83
CA ARG A 544 -24.44 12.37 -5.03
C ARG A 544 -24.85 11.15 -5.86
N GLY A 545 -25.93 11.25 -6.63
CA GLY A 545 -26.37 10.15 -7.50
C GLY A 545 -25.40 9.86 -8.62
N LYS A 546 -24.85 10.93 -9.23
CA LYS A 546 -23.81 10.80 -10.25
C LYS A 546 -22.57 10.09 -9.70
N SER A 547 -22.11 10.48 -8.51
CA SER A 547 -20.97 9.85 -7.84
C SER A 547 -21.23 8.37 -7.55
N TRP A 548 -22.40 8.02 -7.01
CA TRP A 548 -22.76 6.62 -6.72
C TRP A 548 -22.84 5.78 -7.99
N LEU A 549 -23.60 6.24 -8.99
CA LEU A 549 -23.81 5.51 -10.23
C LEU A 549 -22.50 5.37 -11.02
N PHE A 550 -21.66 6.41 -11.05
CA PHE A 550 -20.34 6.33 -11.66
C PHE A 550 -19.46 5.29 -10.96
N ALA A 551 -19.39 5.31 -9.63
CA ALA A 551 -18.59 4.36 -8.85
C ALA A 551 -19.08 2.92 -9.05
N TYR A 552 -20.39 2.71 -9.08
CA TYR A 552 -21.02 1.43 -9.37
C TYR A 552 -20.66 0.92 -10.77
N LEU A 553 -20.85 1.73 -11.82
CA LEU A 553 -20.50 1.31 -13.19
C LEU A 553 -19.00 1.06 -13.36
N ARG A 554 -18.16 1.78 -12.63
CA ARG A 554 -16.72 1.58 -12.65
C ARG A 554 -16.33 0.23 -12.06
N SER A 555 -16.87 -0.16 -10.91
CA SER A 555 -16.56 -1.48 -10.32
C SER A 555 -16.98 -2.60 -11.27
N GLU A 556 -18.16 -2.49 -11.89
CA GLU A 556 -18.63 -3.48 -12.86
C GLU A 556 -17.78 -3.53 -14.14
N GLU A 557 -17.24 -2.40 -14.61
CA GLU A 557 -16.29 -2.37 -15.74
C GLU A 557 -14.89 -2.87 -15.41
N GLU A 558 -14.51 -2.90 -14.13
CA GLU A 558 -13.23 -3.45 -13.68
C GLU A 558 -13.33 -4.97 -13.37
N GLU A 559 -14.55 -5.45 -13.10
CA GLU A 559 -14.87 -6.86 -12.84
C GLU A 559 -15.31 -7.66 -14.08
N GLY A 560 -15.97 -7.00 -15.05
CA GLY A 560 -16.46 -7.61 -16.29
C GLY A 560 -15.50 -7.44 -17.47
#